data_AF-A0A9J6BEA1-F1
#
_entry.id   AF-A0A9J6BEA1-F1
#
_cell.length_a   1.000
_cell.length_b   1.000
_cell.length_c   1.000
_cell.angle_alpha   90.00
_cell.angle_beta   90.00
_cell.angle_gamma   90.00
#
_symmetry.space_group_name_H-M   'P 1'
#
loop_
_entity.id
_entity.type
_entity.pdbx_description
1 polymer ?
#
loop_
_entity_poly.entity_id
_entity_poly.type
_entity_poly.pdbx_seq_one_letter_code
_entity_poly.pdbx_strand_id
1 'polypeptide(L)'
;MKNFIVFLCLISLNLIFVNSFSFEKRIDENKKFVIPDEKWPESCPIPECEKVDKSAKYPTPQARYFYQCTSDGKRWIPQLIPCPCNLLFSYIDQQCVYPWNLKQHCTSDYVVDILPTNC
;
A
#
# COMPACT_ATOMS: atom_id res chain seq x y z
N MET A 1 -32.88 -15.91 29.05
CA MET A 1 -33.66 -15.39 30.18
C MET A 1 -32.87 -14.29 30.88
N LYS A 2 -33.32 -13.03 30.76
CA LYS A 2 -32.99 -11.79 31.49
C LYS A 2 -33.61 -10.65 30.64
N ASN A 3 -34.89 -10.32 30.83
CA ASN A 3 -35.40 -9.22 31.67
C ASN A 3 -34.63 -7.91 31.48
N PHE A 4 -35.18 -6.73 31.24
CA PHE A 4 -36.52 -6.16 31.00
C PHE A 4 -36.19 -4.65 30.86
N ILE A 5 -36.71 -3.86 29.91
CA ILE A 5 -36.99 -2.43 30.11
C ILE A 5 -37.96 -1.95 29.02
N VAL A 6 -39.02 -1.35 29.54
CA VAL A 6 -40.23 -0.82 28.94
C VAL A 6 -39.94 0.37 28.01
N PHE A 7 -40.57 0.42 26.83
CA PHE A 7 -41.06 1.68 26.26
C PHE A 7 -42.39 1.42 25.57
N LEU A 8 -43.45 1.38 26.39
CA LEU A 8 -44.80 1.71 25.96
C LEU A 8 -44.83 3.21 25.64
N CYS A 9 -44.92 3.55 24.36
CA CYS A 9 -45.35 4.88 23.93
C CYS A 9 -46.24 4.72 22.70
N LEU A 10 -47.44 4.15 22.91
CA LEU A 10 -48.53 4.15 21.93
C LEU A 10 -49.41 5.38 22.20
N ILE A 11 -48.99 6.54 21.69
CA ILE A 11 -49.86 7.71 21.55
C ILE A 11 -49.64 8.28 20.14
N SER A 12 -50.68 8.08 19.33
CA SER A 12 -51.23 8.99 18.31
C SER A 12 -50.39 9.41 17.09
N LEU A 13 -50.83 8.88 15.95
CA LEU A 13 -51.09 9.57 14.69
C LEU A 13 -50.11 10.66 14.20
N ASN A 14 -49.59 10.39 12.99
CA ASN A 14 -49.11 11.30 11.93
C ASN A 14 -47.60 11.28 11.64
N LEU A 15 -47.32 10.76 10.43
CA LEU A 15 -46.46 11.34 9.39
C LEU A 15 -44.96 11.51 9.65
N ILE A 16 -44.23 11.11 8.59
CA ILE A 16 -42.95 11.65 8.08
C ILE A 16 -41.67 10.97 8.58
N PHE A 17 -40.99 10.35 7.59
CA PHE A 17 -39.54 10.24 7.36
C PHE A 17 -38.70 9.74 8.56
N VAL A 18 -37.87 8.71 8.43
CA VAL A 18 -36.75 8.65 7.50
C VAL A 18 -36.38 7.18 7.30
N ASN A 19 -36.14 6.78 6.06
CA ASN A 19 -35.39 5.56 5.76
C ASN A 19 -33.97 5.73 6.31
N SER A 20 -33.73 5.29 7.54
CA SER A 20 -32.38 5.02 8.02
C SER A 20 -32.05 3.57 7.68
N PHE A 21 -31.59 3.35 6.44
CA PHE A 21 -30.79 2.17 6.13
C PHE A 21 -29.45 2.35 6.87
N SER A 22 -29.43 2.00 8.15
CA SER A 22 -28.20 1.88 8.92
C SER A 22 -27.51 0.60 8.44
N PHE A 23 -26.46 0.76 7.65
CA PHE A 23 -25.59 -0.36 7.24
C PHE A 23 -24.74 -0.73 8.46
N GLU A 24 -25.30 -1.51 9.39
CA GLU A 24 -24.54 -2.11 10.48
C GLU A 24 -23.56 -3.12 9.88
N LYS A 25 -22.31 -2.67 9.69
CA LYS A 25 -21.18 -3.56 9.48
C LYS A 25 -21.09 -4.44 10.72
N ARG A 26 -21.58 -5.67 10.61
CA ARG A 26 -21.26 -6.75 11.55
C ARG A 26 -19.74 -6.95 11.50
N ILE A 27 -19.06 -6.45 12.52
CA ILE A 27 -17.70 -6.87 12.84
C ILE A 27 -17.85 -8.26 13.43
N ASP A 28 -17.57 -9.27 12.61
CA ASP A 28 -17.50 -10.65 13.07
C ASP A 28 -16.21 -10.78 13.89
N GLU A 29 -16.37 -10.87 15.21
CA GLU A 29 -15.30 -10.88 16.21
C GLU A 29 -14.38 -12.12 16.09
N ASN A 30 -14.79 -13.10 15.28
CA ASN A 30 -14.01 -14.30 14.97
C ASN A 30 -13.38 -14.28 13.57
N LYS A 31 -13.61 -13.22 12.78
CA LYS A 31 -12.93 -13.05 11.51
C LYS A 31 -11.57 -12.44 11.78
N LYS A 32 -10.59 -13.30 12.06
CA LYS A 32 -9.17 -12.96 11.92
C LYS A 32 -9.02 -12.23 10.59
N PHE A 33 -8.69 -10.94 10.66
CA PHE A 33 -8.32 -10.16 9.49
C PHE A 33 -6.97 -10.74 9.02
N VAL A 34 -7.05 -11.81 8.23
CA VAL A 34 -5.95 -12.25 7.40
C VAL A 34 -5.84 -11.13 6.37
N ILE A 35 -4.92 -10.19 6.62
CA ILE A 35 -4.30 -9.48 5.51
C ILE A 35 -3.85 -10.62 4.59
N PRO A 36 -4.38 -10.75 3.36
CA PRO A 36 -3.83 -11.72 2.44
C PRO A 36 -2.34 -11.46 2.47
N ASP A 37 -1.55 -12.43 2.91
CA ASP A 37 -0.10 -12.35 2.77
C ASP A 37 0.09 -12.24 1.25
N GLU A 38 0.12 -11.00 0.77
CA GLU A 38 0.44 -10.66 -0.60
C GLU A 38 1.91 -11.03 -0.65
N LYS A 39 2.15 -12.31 -0.96
CA LYS A 39 3.48 -12.85 -1.12
C LYS A 39 4.03 -12.14 -2.34
N TRP A 40 4.70 -11.02 -2.09
CA TRP A 40 5.40 -10.27 -3.11
C TRP A 40 6.37 -11.20 -3.82
N PRO A 41 6.56 -11.05 -5.14
CA PRO A 41 7.45 -11.92 -5.87
C PRO A 41 8.82 -11.92 -5.19
N GLU A 42 9.36 -13.11 -4.97
CA GLU A 42 10.71 -13.33 -4.41
C GLU A 42 11.79 -12.66 -5.28
N SER A 43 11.43 -12.22 -6.49
CA SER A 43 12.27 -11.46 -7.41
C SER A 43 11.65 -10.10 -7.73
N CYS A 44 12.50 -9.08 -7.81
CA CYS A 44 12.16 -7.80 -8.43
C CYS A 44 12.37 -7.91 -9.94
N PRO A 45 11.34 -8.13 -10.76
CA PRO A 45 11.54 -8.19 -12.20
C PRO A 45 11.98 -6.82 -12.71
N ILE A 46 12.93 -6.82 -13.65
CA ILE A 46 13.29 -5.62 -14.39
C ILE A 46 12.07 -5.24 -15.26
N PRO A 47 11.56 -4.00 -15.20
CA PRO A 47 10.37 -3.64 -15.94
C PRO A 47 10.63 -3.64 -17.45
N GLU A 48 9.74 -4.31 -18.18
CA GLU A 48 9.69 -4.21 -19.63
C GLU A 48 9.02 -2.88 -20.02
N CYS A 49 9.82 -1.81 -20.15
CA CYS A 49 9.33 -0.43 -20.30
C CYS A 49 8.40 -0.14 -21.48
N GLU A 50 8.30 -1.04 -22.45
CA GLU A 50 7.31 -0.93 -23.54
C GLU A 50 5.92 -1.48 -23.15
N LYS A 51 5.83 -2.31 -22.11
CA LYS A 51 4.60 -2.99 -21.67
C LYS A 51 4.02 -2.44 -20.37
N VAL A 52 4.79 -1.66 -19.63
CA VAL A 52 4.41 -1.15 -18.31
C VAL A 52 4.16 0.36 -18.33
N ASP A 53 3.63 0.89 -17.23
CA ASP A 53 3.43 2.32 -17.06
C ASP A 53 4.78 3.05 -16.94
N LYS A 54 5.07 3.90 -17.92
CA LYS A 54 6.33 4.66 -18.01
C LYS A 54 6.45 5.75 -16.93
N SER A 55 5.33 6.15 -16.33
CA SER A 55 5.31 7.14 -15.25
C SER A 55 5.57 6.54 -13.87
N ALA A 56 5.35 5.23 -13.72
CA ALA A 56 5.59 4.50 -12.48
C ALA A 56 7.07 4.19 -12.27
N LYS A 57 7.46 4.12 -11.00
CA LYS A 57 8.78 3.68 -10.55
C LYS A 57 8.66 2.26 -10.03
N TYR A 58 9.63 1.42 -10.39
CA TYR A 58 9.60 -0.01 -10.08
C TYR A 58 10.69 -0.37 -9.06
N PRO A 59 10.40 -1.28 -8.12
CA PRO A 59 11.36 -1.65 -7.08
C PRO A 59 12.52 -2.46 -7.67
N THR A 60 13.65 -2.43 -6.97
CA THR A 60 14.81 -3.28 -7.26
C THR A 60 15.17 -4.09 -6.02
N PRO A 61 16.01 -5.16 -6.14
CA PRO A 61 16.39 -5.96 -4.98
C PRO A 61 17.09 -5.14 -3.88
N GLN A 62 17.72 -4.03 -4.28
CA GLN A 62 18.35 -3.08 -3.37
C GLN A 62 17.44 -1.84 -3.24
N ALA A 63 16.75 -1.70 -2.12
CA ALA A 63 15.78 -0.61 -1.95
C ALA A 63 16.38 0.81 -2.03
N ARG A 64 17.71 0.96 -1.99
CA ARG A 64 18.37 2.24 -2.28
C ARG A 64 18.26 2.68 -3.75
N TYR A 65 17.79 1.79 -4.63
CA TYR A 65 17.60 2.04 -6.05
C TYR A 65 16.18 1.69 -6.49
N PHE A 66 15.73 2.37 -7.55
CA PHE A 66 14.50 2.05 -8.27
C PHE A 66 14.74 2.10 -9.77
N TYR A 67 13.91 1.39 -10.54
CA TYR A 67 13.88 1.54 -11.98
C TYR A 67 12.89 2.64 -12.37
N GLN A 68 13.30 3.50 -13.30
CA GLN A 68 12.44 4.43 -14.00
C GLN A 68 12.61 4.22 -15.50
N CYS A 69 11.50 4.11 -16.22
CA CYS A 69 11.54 4.02 -17.67
C CYS A 69 11.85 5.40 -18.27
N THR A 70 12.90 5.50 -19.07
CA THR A 70 13.25 6.71 -19.82
C THR A 70 13.35 6.41 -21.30
N SER A 71 13.05 7.39 -22.15
CA SER A 71 13.23 7.23 -23.59
C SER A 71 14.67 7.57 -23.99
N ASP A 72 15.29 6.72 -24.80
CA ASP A 72 16.55 7.01 -25.49
C ASP A 72 16.35 7.68 -26.86
N GLY A 73 15.12 8.12 -27.15
CA GLY A 73 14.69 8.67 -28.43
C GLY A 73 14.14 7.64 -29.44
N LYS A 74 14.33 6.33 -29.19
CA LYS A 74 13.79 5.25 -30.05
C LYS A 74 12.98 4.23 -29.28
N ARG A 75 13.37 3.94 -28.04
CA ARG A 75 12.77 2.93 -27.17
C ARG A 75 12.72 3.44 -25.75
N TRP A 76 11.87 2.82 -24.96
CA TRP A 76 11.87 3.01 -23.51
C TRP A 76 12.75 1.95 -22.86
N ILE A 77 13.71 2.40 -22.06
CA ILE A 77 14.65 1.53 -21.35
C ILE A 77 14.54 1.76 -19.84
N PRO A 78 14.66 0.71 -19.02
CA PRO A 78 14.72 0.86 -17.58
C PRO A 78 16.06 1.50 -17.20
N GLN A 79 16.01 2.58 -16.43
CA GLN A 79 17.18 3.22 -15.83
C GLN A 79 17.16 2.98 -14.33
N LEU A 80 18.32 2.59 -13.79
CA LEU A 80 18.51 2.40 -12.36
C LEU A 80 18.86 3.75 -11.71
N ILE A 81 17.98 4.25 -10.85
CA ILE A 81 18.11 5.56 -10.21
C ILE A 81 18.34 5.37 -8.72
N PRO A 82 19.40 5.97 -8.12
CA PRO A 82 19.61 5.94 -6.68
C PRO A 82 18.65 6.89 -5.96
N CYS A 83 18.18 6.46 -4.80
CA CYS A 83 17.56 7.37 -3.84
C CYS A 83 18.63 8.30 -3.23
N PRO A 84 18.27 9.56 -2.92
CA PRO A 84 19.17 10.47 -2.24
C PRO A 84 19.39 10.03 -0.79
N CYS A 85 20.60 10.25 -0.28
CA CYS A 85 20.97 9.95 1.10
C CYS A 85 20.74 8.47 1.47
N ASN A 86 20.44 8.21 2.74
CA ASN A 86 20.06 6.89 3.26
C ASN A 86 18.54 6.64 3.13
N LEU A 87 17.88 7.23 2.13
CA LEU A 87 16.48 6.95 1.85
C LEU A 87 16.34 5.68 1.01
N LEU A 88 15.20 5.02 1.17
CA LEU A 88 14.84 3.79 0.47
C LEU A 88 13.60 4.03 -0.38
N PHE A 89 13.57 3.47 -1.57
CA PHE A 89 12.43 3.55 -2.46
C PHE A 89 11.27 2.71 -1.93
N SER A 90 10.14 3.35 -1.66
CA SER A 90 8.87 2.68 -1.38
C SER A 90 8.01 2.62 -2.63
N TYR A 91 7.62 1.41 -3.04
CA TYR A 91 6.77 1.22 -4.22
C TYR A 91 5.35 1.75 -3.99
N ILE A 92 4.78 1.59 -2.79
CA ILE A 92 3.46 2.13 -2.46
C ILE A 92 3.43 3.65 -2.51
N ASP A 93 4.43 4.30 -1.91
CA ASP A 93 4.47 5.76 -1.85
C ASP A 93 5.08 6.38 -3.13
N GLN A 94 5.58 5.55 -4.07
CA GLN A 94 6.23 5.96 -5.33
C GLN A 94 7.36 6.99 -5.15
N GLN A 95 8.08 6.93 -4.02
CA GLN A 95 9.12 7.88 -3.64
C GLN A 95 10.16 7.28 -2.69
N CYS A 96 11.28 7.99 -2.54
CA CYS A 96 12.29 7.67 -1.55
C CYS A 96 11.82 8.17 -0.17
N VAL A 97 11.77 7.25 0.78
CA VAL A 97 11.30 7.47 2.16
C VAL A 97 12.36 7.05 3.15
N TYR A 98 12.21 7.46 4.42
CA TYR A 98 13.07 6.95 5.48
C TYR A 98 12.89 5.44 5.68
N PRO A 99 13.91 4.73 6.19
CA PRO A 99 13.83 3.29 6.38
C PRO A 99 12.63 2.82 7.22
N TRP A 100 12.25 3.57 8.26
CA TRP A 100 11.08 3.26 9.09
C TRP A 100 9.72 3.50 8.42
N ASN A 101 9.71 4.20 7.27
CA ASN A 101 8.53 4.43 6.44
C ASN A 101 8.46 3.51 5.23
N LEU A 102 9.45 2.63 5.03
CA LEU A 102 9.50 1.77 3.86
C LEU A 102 8.28 0.85 3.81
N LYS A 103 7.50 0.99 2.75
CA LYS A 103 6.42 0.06 2.41
C LYS A 103 6.76 -0.66 1.13
N GLN A 104 6.62 -1.99 1.18
CA GLN A 104 6.60 -2.88 0.04
C GLN A 104 7.89 -2.82 -0.81
N HIS A 105 8.75 -3.80 -0.60
CA HIS A 105 9.93 -4.06 -1.41
C HIS A 105 9.91 -5.54 -1.80
N CYS A 106 10.48 -5.86 -2.95
CA CYS A 106 10.74 -7.25 -3.33
C CYS A 106 12.08 -7.66 -2.71
N THR A 107 12.08 -8.78 -1.99
CA THR A 107 13.16 -9.15 -1.08
C THR A 107 14.34 -9.75 -1.82
N SER A 108 15.54 -9.28 -1.49
CA SER A 108 16.77 -10.07 -1.49
C SER A 108 17.53 -9.60 -0.27
N ASP A 109 17.32 -10.28 0.86
CA ASP A 109 18.09 -10.19 2.11
C ASP A 109 18.64 -8.81 2.45
N TYR A 110 17.87 -8.07 3.26
CA TYR A 110 18.24 -6.77 3.82
C TYR A 110 19.56 -6.86 4.62
N VAL A 111 20.69 -6.62 3.95
CA VAL A 111 21.87 -6.06 4.61
C VAL A 111 21.72 -4.55 4.46
N VAL A 112 21.24 -3.87 5.50
CA VAL A 112 21.28 -2.40 5.56
C VAL A 112 22.74 -2.03 5.70
N ASP A 113 23.46 -1.96 4.58
CA ASP A 113 24.76 -1.33 4.56
C ASP A 113 24.51 0.16 4.81
N ILE A 114 24.61 0.54 6.09
CA ILE A 114 24.67 1.91 6.55
C ILE A 114 25.97 2.51 6.00
N LEU A 115 25.99 2.84 4.72
CA LEU A 115 27.07 3.57 4.10
C LEU A 115 26.84 5.06 4.40
N PRO A 116 27.81 5.74 5.03
CA PRO A 116 27.73 7.17 5.25
C PRO A 116 27.97 7.84 3.91
N THR A 117 26.91 8.08 3.15
CA THR A 117 26.99 9.00 2.03
C THR A 117 26.52 10.34 2.57
N ASN A 118 27.46 11.27 2.73
CA ASN A 118 27.23 12.64 3.18
C ASN A 118 26.05 13.25 2.41
N CYS A 119 24.89 13.13 3.03
CA CYS A 119 23.96 14.21 3.26
C CYS A 119 24.24 14.70 4.68
#